data_AF-A0A3D5ZJQ9-F1
#
_entry.id   AF-A0A3D5ZJQ9-F1
#
_cell.length_a   1.000
_cell.length_b   1.000
_cell.length_c   1.000
_cell.angle_alpha   90.00
_cell.angle_beta   90.00
_cell.angle_gamma   90.00
#
_symmetry.space_group_name_H-M   'P 1'
#
loop_
_entity.id
_entity.type
_entity.pdbx_description
1 polymer ?
#
loop_
_entity_poly.entity_id
_entity_poly.type
_entity_poly.pdbx_seq_one_letter_code
_entity_poly.pdbx_strand_id
1 'polypeptide(L)'
;MREIENIRCEAQDNGNVNWDDDLTYFCEFIKQSLIEQPIFSEPEKEKIYVIMNYLKECGVYAQRFNDGKISDNDVLPEKLAYTKDNLYDIICDFIGRLQNKHPEPIKYSINNSIKR
;
A
#
# COMPACT_ATOMS: atom_id res chain seq x y z
N MET A 1 -0.04 11.01 -3.73
CA MET A 1 1.40 11.01 -3.36
C MET A 1 1.57 10.85 -1.86
N ARG A 2 0.70 11.42 -1.01
CA ARG A 2 0.80 11.30 0.45
C ARG A 2 0.56 9.88 0.96
N GLU A 3 -0.36 9.15 0.35
CA GLU A 3 -0.83 7.84 0.84
C GLU A 3 0.21 6.73 0.61
N ILE A 4 0.83 6.69 -0.58
CA ILE A 4 1.91 5.73 -0.87
C ILE A 4 3.16 6.00 -0.02
N GLU A 5 3.43 7.28 0.27
CA GLU A 5 4.54 7.65 1.15
C GLU A 5 4.28 7.25 2.60
N ASN A 6 3.04 7.37 3.09
CA ASN A 6 2.68 6.87 4.41
C ASN A 6 2.93 5.36 4.53
N ILE A 7 2.55 4.58 3.51
CA ILE A 7 2.80 3.13 3.47
C ILE A 7 4.32 2.86 3.44
N ARG A 8 5.08 3.63 2.64
CA ARG A 8 6.53 3.51 2.53
C ARG A 8 7.22 3.79 3.87
N CYS A 9 6.95 4.94 4.49
CA CYS A 9 7.53 5.31 5.79
C CYS A 9 7.18 4.27 6.86
N GLU A 10 5.94 3.80 6.91
CA GLU A 10 5.56 2.79 7.90
C GLU A 10 6.35 1.48 7.71
N ALA A 11 6.53 1.03 6.48
CA ALA A 11 7.30 -0.18 6.22
C ALA A 11 8.81 0.00 6.45
N GLN A 12 9.39 1.12 5.99
CA GLN A 12 10.84 1.35 6.00
C GLN A 12 11.37 1.82 7.35
N ASP A 13 10.65 2.73 8.01
CA ASP A 13 11.11 3.36 9.25
C ASP A 13 10.61 2.60 10.48
N ASN A 14 9.37 2.10 10.41
CA ASN A 14 8.68 1.49 11.57
C ASN A 14 8.55 -0.04 11.46
N GLY A 15 8.90 -0.64 10.32
CA GLY A 15 8.78 -2.08 10.12
C GLY A 15 7.32 -2.58 10.20
N ASN A 16 6.35 -1.75 9.83
CA ASN A 16 4.91 -2.01 9.96
C ASN A 16 4.41 -2.26 11.40
N VAL A 17 5.11 -1.77 12.42
CA VAL A 17 4.67 -1.94 13.81
C VAL A 17 3.33 -1.23 14.11
N ASN A 18 3.05 -0.12 13.43
CA ASN A 18 1.84 0.66 13.59
C ASN A 18 0.79 0.36 12.50
N TRP A 19 0.92 -0.77 11.78
CA TRP A 19 0.01 -1.10 10.70
C TRP A 19 -1.44 -1.25 11.21
N ASP A 20 -2.36 -0.55 10.55
CA ASP A 20 -3.77 -0.48 10.91
C ASP A 20 -4.71 -0.60 9.69
N ASP A 21 -6.00 -0.45 9.97
CA ASP A 21 -7.04 -0.50 8.94
C ASP A 21 -6.98 0.69 7.97
N ASP A 22 -6.48 1.86 8.41
CA ASP A 22 -6.30 3.05 7.57
C ASP A 22 -5.19 2.79 6.51
N LEU A 23 -4.06 2.20 6.90
CA LEU A 23 -2.97 1.80 5.98
C LEU A 23 -3.41 0.68 5.02
N THR A 24 -4.16 -0.29 5.52
CA THR A 24 -4.78 -1.34 4.69
C THR A 24 -5.71 -0.72 3.65
N TYR A 25 -6.52 0.25 4.07
CA TYR A 25 -7.41 0.98 3.18
C TYR A 25 -6.64 1.81 2.14
N PHE A 26 -5.52 2.45 2.51
CA PHE A 26 -4.68 3.15 1.54
C PHE A 26 -4.16 2.23 0.43
N CYS A 27 -3.73 1.01 0.76
CA CYS A 27 -3.31 0.04 -0.25
C CYS A 27 -4.43 -0.26 -1.26
N GLU A 28 -5.65 -0.52 -0.77
CA GLU A 28 -6.81 -0.78 -1.62
C GLU A 28 -7.21 0.45 -2.44
N PHE A 29 -7.24 1.62 -1.82
CA PHE A 29 -7.58 2.88 -2.47
C PHE A 29 -6.64 3.19 -3.63
N ILE A 30 -5.32 3.11 -3.42
CA ILE A 30 -4.32 3.35 -4.48
C ILE A 30 -4.48 2.33 -5.59
N LYS A 31 -4.62 1.04 -5.24
CA LYS A 31 -4.81 -0.04 -6.21
C LYS A 31 -6.02 0.22 -7.10
N GLN A 32 -7.20 0.42 -6.52
CA GLN A 32 -8.44 0.65 -7.28
C GLN A 32 -8.36 1.93 -8.12
N SER A 33 -7.88 3.02 -7.52
CA SER A 33 -7.75 4.32 -8.19
C SER A 33 -6.86 4.25 -9.44
N LEU A 34 -5.87 3.36 -9.47
CA LEU A 34 -5.01 3.15 -10.62
C LEU A 34 -5.61 2.14 -11.62
N ILE A 35 -6.07 0.96 -11.18
CA ILE A 35 -6.51 -0.09 -12.13
C ILE A 35 -7.80 0.23 -12.87
N GLU A 36 -8.66 1.10 -12.31
CA GLU A 36 -9.89 1.56 -12.96
C GLU A 36 -9.61 2.54 -14.11
N GLN A 37 -8.38 3.05 -14.24
CA GLN A 37 -8.06 4.07 -15.22
C GLN A 37 -7.81 3.45 -16.60
N PRO A 38 -8.45 3.97 -17.66
CA PRO A 38 -8.28 3.46 -19.02
C PRO A 38 -6.90 3.80 -19.61
N ILE A 39 -6.11 4.66 -18.96
CA ILE A 39 -4.78 5.07 -19.44
C ILE A 39 -3.71 3.99 -19.25
N PHE A 40 -3.97 2.97 -18.43
CA PHE A 40 -3.06 1.86 -18.19
C PHE A 40 -3.52 0.61 -18.92
N SER A 41 -2.56 -0.11 -19.50
CA SER A 41 -2.77 -1.41 -20.14
C SER A 41 -3.00 -2.52 -19.11
N GLU A 42 -3.60 -3.64 -19.53
CA GLU A 42 -3.84 -4.79 -18.63
C GLU A 42 -2.56 -5.32 -17.96
N PRO A 43 -1.41 -5.45 -18.64
CA PRO A 43 -0.16 -5.83 -17.96
C PRO A 43 0.30 -4.83 -16.89
N GLU A 44 0.06 -3.54 -17.11
CA GLU A 44 0.37 -2.51 -16.12
C GLU A 44 -0.58 -2.60 -14.91
N LYS A 45 -1.87 -2.82 -15.15
CA LYS A 45 -2.87 -3.03 -14.09
C LYS A 45 -2.55 -4.26 -13.26
N GLU A 46 -2.16 -5.37 -13.90
CA GLU A 46 -1.71 -6.57 -13.21
C GLU A 46 -0.47 -6.29 -12.34
N LYS A 47 0.50 -5.54 -12.88
CA LYS A 47 1.68 -5.11 -12.12
C LYS A 47 1.30 -4.28 -10.89
N ILE A 48 0.41 -3.31 -11.04
CA ILE A 48 -0.12 -2.50 -9.92
C ILE A 48 -0.81 -3.41 -8.90
N TYR A 49 -1.67 -4.31 -9.35
CA TYR A 49 -2.41 -5.25 -8.51
C TYR A 49 -1.48 -6.11 -7.66
N VAL A 50 -0.49 -6.74 -8.29
CA VAL A 50 0.49 -7.60 -7.59
C VAL A 50 1.28 -6.81 -6.56
N ILE A 51 1.80 -5.64 -6.94
CA ILE A 51 2.61 -4.83 -6.03
C ILE A 51 1.79 -4.34 -4.83
N MET A 52 0.62 -3.76 -5.07
CA MET A 52 -0.20 -3.19 -3.99
C MET A 52 -0.73 -4.26 -3.05
N ASN A 53 -1.11 -5.44 -3.55
CA ASN A 53 -1.51 -6.55 -2.69
C ASN A 53 -0.35 -7.08 -1.86
N TYR A 54 0.85 -7.20 -2.46
CA TYR A 54 2.02 -7.65 -1.72
C TYR A 54 2.40 -6.71 -0.56
N LEU A 55 2.42 -5.38 -0.82
CA LEU A 55 2.67 -4.39 0.24
C LEU A 55 1.63 -4.47 1.35
N LYS A 56 0.34 -4.62 0.99
CA LYS A 56 -0.75 -4.82 1.94
C LYS A 56 -0.57 -6.11 2.75
N GLU A 57 -0.21 -7.21 2.10
CA GLU A 57 0.00 -8.50 2.76
C GLU A 57 1.13 -8.44 3.79
N CYS A 58 2.21 -7.72 3.50
CA CYS A 58 3.27 -7.47 4.49
C CYS A 58 2.72 -6.77 5.73
N GLY A 59 1.98 -5.68 5.54
CA GLY A 59 1.38 -4.92 6.63
C GLY A 59 0.37 -5.74 7.46
N VAL A 60 -0.53 -6.47 6.81
CA VAL A 60 -1.48 -7.37 7.49
C VAL A 60 -0.76 -8.50 8.23
N TYR A 61 0.34 -9.02 7.68
CA TYR A 61 1.16 -10.02 8.35
C TYR A 61 1.81 -9.45 9.61
N ALA A 62 2.38 -8.24 9.54
CA ALA A 62 2.92 -7.53 10.70
C ALA A 62 1.84 -7.25 11.77
N GLN A 63 0.66 -6.76 11.37
CA GLN A 63 -0.46 -6.54 12.28
C GLN A 63 -0.85 -7.84 13.01
N ARG A 64 -0.94 -8.97 12.29
CA ARG A 64 -1.23 -10.27 12.92
C ARG A 64 -0.15 -10.70 13.91
N PHE A 65 1.11 -10.42 13.63
CA PHE A 65 2.20 -10.68 14.57
C PHE A 65 2.09 -9.79 15.81
N ASN A 66 1.85 -8.49 15.63
CA ASN A 66 1.69 -7.51 16.73
C ASN A 66 0.46 -7.82 17.61
N ASP A 67 -0.61 -8.37 17.02
CA ASP A 67 -1.80 -8.87 17.72
C ASP A 67 -1.56 -10.19 18.49
N GLY A 68 -0.36 -10.77 18.42
CA GLY A 68 -0.04 -12.07 19.02
C GLY A 68 -0.67 -13.28 18.31
N LYS A 69 -1.21 -13.10 17.09
CA LYS A 69 -1.77 -14.19 16.27
C LYS A 69 -0.70 -15.02 15.57
N ILE A 70 0.55 -14.53 15.55
CA ILE A 70 1.75 -15.23 15.08
C ILE A 70 2.74 -15.18 16.24
N SER A 71 3.37 -16.30 16.58
CA SER A 71 4.35 -16.36 17.67
C SER A 71 5.74 -15.94 17.18
N ASP A 72 6.63 -15.57 18.11
CA ASP A 72 8.04 -15.26 17.80
C ASP A 72 8.79 -16.43 17.12
N ASN A 73 8.35 -17.67 17.34
CA ASN A 73 8.96 -18.85 16.70
C ASN A 73 8.45 -19.09 15.28
N ASP A 74 7.28 -18.53 14.93
CA ASP A 74 6.61 -18.74 13.64
C ASP A 74 6.72 -17.51 12.72
N VAL A 75 7.23 -16.39 13.24
CA VAL A 75 7.37 -15.15 12.48
C VAL A 75 8.42 -15.30 11.38
N LEU A 76 8.07 -14.81 10.19
CA LEU A 76 8.96 -14.72 9.04
C LEU A 76 9.34 -13.25 8.85
N PRO A 77 10.55 -12.83 9.28
CA PRO A 77 10.95 -11.42 9.25
C PRO A 77 10.84 -10.78 7.87
N GLU A 78 11.11 -11.55 6.81
CA GLU A 78 11.01 -11.10 5.41
C GLU A 78 9.58 -10.78 4.95
N LYS A 79 8.57 -11.18 5.72
CA LYS A 79 7.15 -10.88 5.45
C LYS A 79 6.63 -9.71 6.25
N LEU A 80 7.36 -9.21 7.26
CA LEU A 80 6.89 -8.13 8.12
C LEU A 80 6.79 -6.80 7.36
N ALA A 81 7.81 -6.46 6.58
CA ALA A 81 7.85 -5.21 5.84
C ALA A 81 8.68 -5.32 4.56
N TYR A 82 8.20 -4.68 3.49
CA TYR A 82 9.00 -4.49 2.30
C TYR A 82 9.74 -3.16 2.38
N THR A 83 11.07 -3.20 2.52
CA THR A 83 11.87 -2.01 2.83
C THR A 83 12.61 -1.42 1.63
N LYS A 84 12.53 -2.02 0.45
CA LYS A 84 13.22 -1.50 -0.75
C LYS A 84 12.36 -0.51 -1.50
N ASP A 85 12.99 0.50 -2.11
CA ASP A 85 12.28 1.58 -2.80
C ASP A 85 11.59 1.15 -4.09
N ASN A 86 12.13 0.14 -4.78
CA ASN A 86 11.76 -0.20 -6.15
C ASN A 86 10.25 -0.45 -6.37
N LEU A 87 9.54 -1.07 -5.41
CA LEU A 87 8.11 -1.28 -5.56
C LEU A 87 7.31 0.00 -5.34
N TYR A 88 7.71 0.81 -4.36
CA TYR A 88 7.09 2.10 -4.10
C TYR A 88 7.32 3.07 -5.27
N ASP A 89 8.52 3.10 -5.83
CA ASP A 89 8.87 3.94 -6.98
C ASP A 89 8.04 3.60 -8.21
N ILE A 90 7.84 2.30 -8.49
CA ILE A 90 6.96 1.86 -9.59
C ILE A 90 5.54 2.39 -9.40
N ILE A 91 5.00 2.33 -8.19
CA ILE A 91 3.64 2.84 -7.91
C ILE A 91 3.61 4.37 -7.98
N CYS A 92 4.64 5.06 -7.48
CA CYS A 92 4.80 6.50 -7.62
C CYS A 92 4.82 6.94 -9.08
N ASP A 93 5.49 6.20 -9.97
CA ASP A 93 5.51 6.47 -11.41
C ASP A 93 4.10 6.35 -12.02
N PHE A 94 3.33 5.33 -11.65
CA PHE A 94 1.94 5.18 -12.09
C PHE A 94 1.06 6.32 -11.58
N ILE A 95 1.18 6.70 -10.31
CA ILE A 95 0.46 7.85 -9.74
C ILE A 95 0.83 9.14 -10.48
N GLY A 96 2.11 9.38 -10.74
CA GLY A 96 2.59 10.55 -11.47
C GLY A 96 2.06 10.61 -12.90
N ARG A 97 2.02 9.47 -13.61
CA ARG A 97 1.40 9.36 -14.94
C ARG A 97 -0.09 9.70 -14.92
N LEU A 98 -0.82 9.25 -13.90
CA LEU A 98 -2.24 9.56 -13.75
C LEU A 98 -2.47 11.04 -13.48
N GLN A 99 -1.70 11.64 -12.56
CA GLN A 99 -1.78 13.07 -12.23
C GLN A 99 -1.42 13.97 -13.41
N ASN A 100 -0.46 13.57 -14.25
CA ASN A 100 -0.13 14.31 -15.47
C ASN A 100 -1.29 14.35 -16.49
N LYS A 101 -2.20 13.36 -16.45
CA LYS A 101 -3.41 13.33 -17.30
C LYS A 101 -4.62 13.99 -16.64
N HIS A 102 -4.68 13.99 -15.31
CA HIS A 102 -5.73 14.60 -14.50
C HIS A 102 -5.09 15.56 -13.48
N PRO A 103 -4.88 16.83 -13.83
CA PRO A 103 -4.20 17.80 -12.96
C PRO A 103 -5.02 18.14 -11.70
N GLU A 104 -6.31 17.81 -11.70
CA GLU A 104 -7.16 17.89 -10.51
C GLU A 104 -6.82 16.75 -9.54
N PRO A 105 -6.61 17.04 -8.24
CA PRO A 105 -6.30 16.00 -7.27
C PRO A 105 -7.42 14.97 -7.20
N ILE A 106 -7.07 13.69 -7.22
CA ILE A 106 -8.01 12.60 -6.91
C ILE A 106 -8.52 12.84 -5.49
N LYS A 107 -9.82 13.09 -5.35
CA LYS A 107 -10.44 13.35 -4.05
C LYS A 107 -10.35 12.09 -3.19
N TYR A 108 -9.48 12.11 -2.20
CA TYR A 108 -9.50 11.15 -1.10
C TYR A 108 -10.73 11.42 -0.23
N SER A 109 -11.61 10.42 -0.09
CA SER A 109 -12.67 10.43 0.91
C SER A 109 -12.22 9.65 2.14
N ILE A 110 -12.13 10.33 3.29
CA ILE A 110 -11.90 9.65 4.57
C ILE A 110 -12.99 8.59 4.75
N ASN A 111 -12.60 7.35 5.00
CA ASN A 111 -13.55 6.32 5.33
C ASN A 111 -13.97 6.47 6.81
N ASN A 112 -15.04 7.22 7.04
CA ASN A 112 -15.58 7.49 8.39
C ASN A 112 -16.06 6.22 9.13
N SER A 113 -16.10 5.05 8.48
CA SER A 113 -16.45 3.78 9.12
C SER A 113 -15.27 3.10 9.82
N ILE A 114 -14.04 3.54 9.57
CA ILE A 114 -12.85 3.05 10.28
C ILE A 114 -12.78 3.79 11.62
N LYS A 115 -12.91 3.06 12.74
CA LYS A 115 -12.76 3.62 14.08
C LYS A 115 -11.28 3.77 14.40
N ARG A 116 -10.88 5.00 14.68
CA ARG A 116 -9.56 5.40 15.18
C ARG A 116 -9.48 5.30 16.70
#